data_AF-A0A847DSP9-F1
#
_entry.id   AF-A0A847DSP9-F1
#
_cell.length_a   1.000
_cell.length_b   1.000
_cell.length_c   1.000
_cell.angle_alpha   90.00
_cell.angle_beta   90.00
_cell.angle_gamma   90.00
#
_symmetry.space_group_name_H-M   'P 1'
#
loop_
_entity.id
_entity.type
_entity.pdbx_description
1 polymer ?
#
loop_
_entity_poly.entity_id
_entity_poly.type
_entity_poly.pdbx_seq_one_letter_code
_entity_poly.pdbx_strand_id
1 'polypeptide(L)' 'MAAVVYESSLRSLPLLSRGKVRDNYAVGDDRLLIVTTDRLSAFDVILAEPIPDKGRVLN' A
#
# COMPACT_ATOMS: atom_id res chain seq x y z
N MET A 1 3.32 -11.18 -15.95
CA MET A 1 3.77 -10.07 -15.10
C MET A 1 2.70 -9.84 -14.05
N ALA A 2 3.08 -9.66 -12.77
CA ALA A 2 2.11 -9.37 -11.72
C ALA A 2 1.51 -7.97 -11.94
N ALA A 3 0.24 -7.80 -11.62
CA ALA A 3 -0.42 -6.50 -11.73
C ALA A 3 0.17 -5.53 -10.70
N VAL A 4 0.45 -4.30 -11.15
CA VAL A 4 0.95 -3.21 -10.32
C VAL A 4 -0.10 -2.84 -9.27
N VAL A 5 0.33 -2.72 -8.02
CA VAL A 5 -0.55 -2.32 -6.91
C VAL A 5 -0.35 -0.83 -6.62
N TYR A 6 -1.25 0.01 -7.14
CA TYR A 6 -1.32 1.42 -6.73
C TYR A 6 -1.92 1.53 -5.33
N GLU A 7 -3.08 0.93 -5.15
CA GLU A 7 -3.83 0.92 -3.90
C GLU A 7 -4.44 -0.46 -3.71
N SER A 8 -4.64 -0.84 -2.46
CA SER A 8 -5.36 -2.05 -2.09
C SER A 8 -6.82 -1.74 -1.80
N SER A 9 -7.69 -2.72 -2.02
CA SER A 9 -9.13 -2.62 -1.71
C SER A 9 -9.65 -3.89 -1.03
N LEU A 10 -9.27 -4.09 0.24
CA LEU A 10 -9.75 -5.23 1.02
C LEU A 10 -11.12 -4.91 1.63
N ARG A 11 -12.20 -5.48 1.07
CA ARG A 11 -13.57 -5.23 1.57
C ARG A 11 -13.87 -5.92 2.90
N SER A 12 -13.07 -6.91 3.28
CA SER A 12 -13.24 -7.68 4.52
C SER A 12 -12.63 -7.00 5.74
N LEU A 13 -11.82 -5.94 5.56
CA LEU A 13 -11.13 -5.26 6.65
C LEU A 13 -11.38 -3.74 6.58
N PRO A 14 -11.59 -3.04 7.71
CA PRO A 14 -11.69 -1.59 7.71
C PRO A 14 -10.38 -0.93 7.28
N LEU A 15 -10.43 -0.07 6.26
CA LEU A 15 -9.30 0.78 5.89
C LEU A 15 -9.18 1.91 6.92
N LEU A 16 -8.03 2.01 7.57
CA LEU A 16 -7.75 3.05 8.57
C LEU A 16 -7.10 4.29 7.95
N SER A 17 -6.10 4.08 7.09
CA SER A 17 -5.40 5.17 6.43
C SER A 17 -4.69 4.72 5.16
N ARG A 18 -4.52 5.67 4.24
CA ARG A 18 -3.70 5.52 3.05
C ARG A 18 -2.54 6.50 3.12
N GLY A 19 -1.34 5.96 3.30
CA GLY A 19 -0.11 6.74 3.25
C GLY A 19 0.39 6.93 1.80
N LYS A 20 1.61 7.47 1.66
CA LYS A 20 2.25 7.67 0.36
C LYS A 20 2.49 6.37 -0.40
N VAL A 21 2.92 5.33 0.32
CA VAL A 21 3.34 4.05 -0.27
C VAL A 21 2.76 2.82 0.45
N ARG A 22 1.93 3.00 1.47
CA ARG A 22 1.31 1.90 2.25
C ARG A 22 -0.16 2.18 2.53
N ASP A 23 -0.95 1.12 2.59
CA ASP A 23 -2.34 1.14 3.05
C ASP A 23 -2.45 0.36 4.36
N ASN A 24 -3.15 0.92 5.35
CA ASN A 24 -3.24 0.35 6.68
C ASN A 24 -4.68 -0.08 6.97
N TYR A 25 -4.86 -1.32 7.39
CA TYR A 25 -6.17 -1.91 7.71
C TYR A 25 -6.22 -2.40 9.15
N ALA A 26 -7.36 -2.22 9.81
CA ALA A 26 -7.62 -2.81 11.11
C ALA A 26 -7.83 -4.32 11.00
N VAL A 27 -7.25 -5.08 11.93
CA VAL A 27 -7.51 -6.51 12.10
C VAL A 27 -7.95 -6.73 13.54
N GLY A 28 -9.27 -6.66 13.78
CA GLY A 28 -9.80 -6.59 15.15
C GLY A 28 -9.40 -5.29 15.84
N ASP A 29 -9.30 -5.33 17.17
CA ASP A 29 -9.08 -4.14 18.00
C ASP A 29 -7.60 -3.91 18.37
N ASP A 30 -6.72 -4.89 18.11
CA ASP A 30 -5.34 -4.90 18.63
C ASP A 30 -4.25 -5.07 17.57
N ARG A 31 -4.64 -5.28 16.30
CA ARG A 31 -3.70 -5.58 15.21
C ARG A 31 -3.93 -4.74 13.97
N LEU A 32 -2.85 -4.58 13.22
CA LEU A 32 -2.81 -3.81 11.98
C LEU A 32 -2.26 -4.69 10.86
N LEU A 33 -2.94 -4.69 9.71
CA LEU A 33 -2.38 -5.15 8.44
C LEU A 33 -1.84 -3.94 7.68
N ILE A 34 -0.57 -3.99 7.31
CA ILE A 34 0.10 -2.97 6.51
C ILE A 34 0.37 -3.55 5.12
N VAL A 35 -0.22 -2.97 4.09
CA VAL A 35 -0.01 -3.36 2.69
C VAL A 35 0.96 -2.37 2.05
N THR A 36 2.15 -2.83 1.63
CA THR A 36 3.10 -1.99 0.89
C THR A 36 2.76 -2.05 -0.60
N THR A 37 2.51 -0.88 -1.17
CA THR A 37 2.13 -0.70 -2.58
C THR A 37 3.36 -0.50 -3.47
N ASP A 38 3.16 -0.54 -4.78
CA ASP A 38 4.19 -0.26 -5.79
C ASP A 38 4.39 1.26 -6.01
N ARG A 39 3.54 2.11 -5.41
CA ARG A 39 3.71 3.57 -5.42
C ARG A 39 5.07 3.97 -4.87
N LEU A 40 5.67 4.96 -5.52
CA LEU A 40 6.93 5.59 -5.14
C LEU A 40 6.68 7.07 -4.80
N SER A 41 7.40 7.60 -3.82
CA SER A 41 7.37 9.02 -3.51
C SER A 41 8.78 9.59 -3.44
N ALA A 42 8.95 10.79 -3.97
CA ALA A 42 10.19 11.57 -3.89
C ALA A 42 9.83 13.06 -3.79
N PHE A 43 10.67 13.84 -3.08
CA PHE A 43 10.45 15.29 -2.89
C PHE A 43 9.04 15.63 -2.39
N ASP A 44 8.58 14.88 -1.38
CA ASP A 44 7.26 14.98 -0.76
C ASP A 44 6.04 14.62 -1.64
N VAL A 45 6.22 14.29 -2.91
CA VAL A 45 5.15 13.96 -3.88
C VAL A 45 5.11 12.46 -4.20
N ILE A 46 3.91 11.91 -4.42
CA ILE A 46 3.72 10.57 -4.97
C ILE A 46 3.88 10.65 -6.50
N LEU A 47 4.77 9.84 -7.06
CA LEU A 47 5.03 9.83 -8.50
C LEU A 47 3.89 9.12 -9.26
N ALA A 48 3.63 9.56 -10.49
CA ALA A 48 2.58 8.97 -11.34
C ALA A 48 2.92 7.53 -11.77
N GLU A 49 4.21 7.28 -12.06
CA GLU A 49 4.70 5.95 -12.45
C GLU A 49 5.15 5.16 -11.21
N PRO A 50 4.52 4.02 -10.90
CA PRO A 50 4.96 3.12 -9.85
C PRO A 50 6.12 2.23 -10.31
N ILE A 51 6.72 1.50 -9.37
CA ILE A 51 7.73 0.50 -9.69
C ILE A 51 7.13 -0.90 -9.49
N PRO A 52 6.86 -1.66 -10.57
CA PRO A 52 6.30 -3.00 -10.47
C PRO A 52 7.10 -3.87 -9.50
N ASP A 53 6.39 -4.67 -8.68
CA ASP A 53 6.95 -5.58 -7.68
C ASP A 53 7.71 -4.91 -6.51
N LYS A 54 7.84 -3.58 -6.46
CA LYS A 54 8.53 -2.89 -5.36
C LYS A 54 7.88 -3.20 -4.01
N GLY A 55 6.55 -3.22 -3.93
CA GLY A 55 5.84 -3.56 -2.70
C GLY A 55 6.18 -4.95 -2.18
N ARG A 56 6.37 -5.91 -3.09
CA ARG A 56 6.75 -7.30 -2.77
C ARG A 56 8.21 -7.43 -2.32
N VAL A 57 9.12 -6.64 -2.91
CA VAL A 57 10.55 -6.68 -2.56
C VAL A 57 10.84 -6.07 -1.18
N LEU A 58 10.03 -5.12 -0.74
CA LEU A 58 10.28 -4.34 0.48
C LEU A 58 9.55 -4.83 1.74
N ASN A 59 8.84 -5.97 1.69
CA ASN A 59 8.03 -6.51 2.78
C ASN A 59 8.49 -7.88 3.24
#